data_AF-A0A849M1J4-F1
#
_entry.id   AF-A0A849M1J4-F1
#
_cell.length_a   1.000
_cell.length_b   1.000
_cell.length_c   1.000
_cell.angle_alpha   90.00
_cell.angle_beta   90.00
_cell.angle_gamma   90.00
#
_symmetry.space_group_name_H-M   'P 1'
#
loop_
_entity.id
_entity.type
_entity.pdbx_description
1 polymer ?
#
loop_
_entity_poly.entity_id
_entity_poly.type
_entity_poly.pdbx_seq_one_letter_code
_entity_poly.pdbx_strand_id
1 'polypeptide(L)'
;MTGLKTIQKREELNITDSEPLYYIACDFALFGDKKRCIQTLQKAIDGGYFNYPAMLRQPDLDPVRDDPEFQKLMEKAKKKHLAFKKKFFPGN
;
A
#
# COMPACT_ATOMS: atom_id res chain seq x y z
N MET A 1 -6.60 20.08 -13.14
CA MET A 1 -6.40 18.68 -13.54
C MET A 1 -6.81 17.80 -12.37
N THR A 2 -7.99 17.18 -12.42
CA THR A 2 -8.55 16.38 -11.34
C THR A 2 -7.78 15.06 -11.20
N GLY A 3 -7.37 14.70 -9.98
CA GLY A 3 -6.50 13.53 -9.73
C GLY A 3 -7.07 12.17 -10.20
N LEU A 4 -8.37 12.09 -10.48
CA LEU A 4 -9.00 10.96 -11.19
C LEU A 4 -8.39 10.65 -12.56
N LYS A 5 -7.97 11.68 -13.33
CA LYS A 5 -7.29 11.47 -14.63
C LYS A 5 -5.90 10.85 -14.46
N THR A 6 -5.26 11.08 -13.32
CA THR A 6 -3.94 10.51 -13.01
C THR A 6 -4.05 9.02 -12.70
N ILE A 7 -5.10 8.59 -11.99
CA ILE A 7 -5.35 7.17 -11.71
C ILE A 7 -5.62 6.39 -12.99
N GLN A 8 -6.53 6.88 -13.84
CA GLN A 8 -6.86 6.21 -15.11
C GLN A 8 -5.63 6.02 -15.98
N LYS A 9 -4.79 7.06 -16.09
CA LYS A 9 -3.54 6.98 -16.83
C LYS A 9 -2.52 6.01 -16.21
N ARG A 10 -2.55 5.80 -14.89
CA ARG A 10 -1.69 4.81 -14.21
C ARG A 10 -2.19 3.38 -14.39
N GLU A 11 -3.51 3.16 -14.45
CA GLU A 11 -4.10 1.85 -14.75
C GLU A 11 -3.74 1.37 -16.18
N GLU A 12 -3.61 2.28 -17.14
CA GLU A 12 -3.22 1.99 -18.53
C GLU A 12 -1.75 1.52 -18.68
N LEU A 13 -0.88 1.80 -17.70
CA LEU A 13 0.57 1.58 -17.80
C LEU A 13 1.03 0.14 -17.47
N ASN A 14 0.10 -0.79 -17.24
CA ASN A 14 0.39 -2.19 -16.83
C ASN A 14 1.49 -2.28 -15.74
N ILE A 15 1.37 -1.44 -14.73
CA ILE A 15 2.34 -1.33 -13.65
C ILE A 15 2.35 -2.62 -12.82
N THR A 16 3.47 -3.32 -12.83
CA THR A 16 3.70 -4.55 -12.04
C THR A 16 4.60 -4.30 -10.82
N ASP A 17 5.35 -3.20 -10.81
CA ASP A 17 6.24 -2.85 -9.71
C ASP A 17 5.45 -2.50 -8.45
N SER A 18 5.96 -2.99 -7.32
CA SER A 18 5.22 -2.94 -6.05
C SER A 18 5.15 -1.56 -5.42
N GLU A 19 6.17 -0.73 -5.60
CA GLU A 19 6.17 0.63 -5.08
C GLU A 19 5.17 1.54 -5.80
N PRO A 20 5.13 1.59 -7.14
CA PRO A 20 4.07 2.30 -7.84
C PRO A 20 2.66 1.80 -7.49
N LEU A 21 2.47 0.49 -7.32
CA LEU A 21 1.19 -0.08 -6.87
C LEU A 21 0.79 0.43 -5.48
N TYR A 22 1.75 0.61 -4.56
CA TYR A 22 1.47 1.22 -3.25
C TYR A 22 0.98 2.67 -3.39
N TYR A 23 1.62 3.48 -4.21
CA TYR A 23 1.17 4.86 -4.42
C TYR A 23 -0.20 4.93 -5.10
N ILE A 24 -0.50 4.02 -6.03
CA ILE A 24 -1.84 3.90 -6.62
C ILE A 24 -2.88 3.52 -5.57
N ALA A 25 -2.54 2.64 -4.62
CA ALA A 25 -3.43 2.32 -3.50
C ALA A 25 -3.71 3.54 -2.61
N CYS A 26 -2.69 4.39 -2.37
CA CYS A 26 -2.86 5.66 -1.67
C CYS A 26 -3.80 6.60 -2.43
N ASP A 27 -3.62 6.73 -3.75
CA ASP A 27 -4.51 7.52 -4.59
C ASP A 27 -5.97 7.03 -4.47
N PHE A 28 -6.22 5.72 -4.53
CA PHE A 28 -7.57 5.17 -4.33
C PHE A 28 -8.17 5.49 -2.96
N ALA A 29 -7.38 5.38 -1.89
CA ALA A 29 -7.83 5.72 -0.54
C ALA A 29 -8.20 7.21 -0.44
N LEU A 30 -7.37 8.09 -1.01
CA LEU A 30 -7.60 9.54 -1.04
C LEU A 30 -8.89 9.91 -1.77
N PHE A 31 -9.25 9.22 -2.85
CA PHE A 31 -10.53 9.43 -3.55
C PHE A 31 -11.71 8.62 -3.01
N GLY A 32 -11.53 7.93 -1.87
CA GLY A 32 -12.59 7.19 -1.19
C GLY A 32 -12.93 5.84 -1.80
N ASP A 33 -12.15 5.34 -2.76
CA ASP A 33 -12.33 3.99 -3.32
C ASP A 33 -11.64 2.93 -2.47
N LYS A 34 -12.28 2.61 -1.33
CA LYS A 34 -11.74 1.66 -0.35
C LYS A 34 -11.47 0.29 -0.96
N LYS A 35 -12.38 -0.20 -1.82
CA LYS A 35 -12.26 -1.52 -2.44
C LYS A 35 -11.01 -1.61 -3.32
N ARG A 36 -10.81 -0.64 -4.23
CA ARG A 36 -9.61 -0.63 -5.10
C ARG A 36 -8.34 -0.32 -4.33
N CYS A 37 -8.40 0.49 -3.28
CA CYS A 37 -7.29 0.68 -2.34
C CYS A 37 -6.84 -0.68 -1.76
N ILE A 38 -7.74 -1.43 -1.12
CA ILE A 38 -7.41 -2.70 -0.45
C ILE A 38 -6.85 -3.72 -1.45
N GLN A 39 -7.49 -3.86 -2.62
CA GLN A 39 -7.03 -4.78 -3.67
C GLN A 39 -5.64 -4.42 -4.19
N THR A 40 -5.38 -3.14 -4.43
CA THR A 40 -4.10 -2.67 -4.98
C THR A 40 -3.00 -2.72 -3.93
N LEU A 41 -3.32 -2.38 -2.68
CA LEU A 41 -2.39 -2.49 -1.55
C LEU A 41 -1.98 -3.95 -1.31
N GLN A 42 -2.91 -4.89 -1.45
CA GLN A 42 -2.58 -6.32 -1.36
C GLN A 42 -1.55 -6.72 -2.41
N LYS A 43 -1.74 -6.30 -3.67
CA LYS A 43 -0.78 -6.56 -4.77
C LYS A 43 0.60 -5.97 -4.46
N ALA A 44 0.65 -4.73 -3.97
CA ALA A 44 1.89 -4.08 -3.57
C ALA A 44 2.64 -4.86 -2.47
N ILE A 45 1.93 -5.27 -1.41
CA ILE A 45 2.52 -6.06 -0.30
C ILE A 45 2.99 -7.43 -0.76
N ASP A 46 2.26 -8.06 -1.68
CA ASP A 46 2.62 -9.37 -2.22
C ASP A 46 3.82 -9.31 -3.15
N GLY A 47 3.92 -8.26 -3.96
CA GLY A 47 5.06 -8.05 -4.85
C GLY A 47 6.33 -7.54 -4.14
N GLY A 48 6.25 -7.05 -2.91
CA GLY A 48 7.43 -6.72 -2.09
C GLY A 48 7.43 -5.33 -1.44
N TYR A 49 6.39 -4.52 -1.61
CA TYR A 49 6.26 -3.26 -0.88
C TYR A 49 5.67 -3.51 0.52
N PHE A 50 6.54 -3.76 1.49
CA PHE A 50 6.16 -3.98 2.89
C PHE A 50 6.85 -2.99 3.84
N ASN A 51 7.05 -1.74 3.42
CA ASN A 51 7.58 -0.69 4.30
C ASN A 51 6.51 -0.26 5.34
N TYR A 52 6.28 -1.12 6.33
CA TYR A 52 5.24 -0.94 7.35
C TYR A 52 5.31 0.42 8.07
N PRO A 53 6.48 0.93 8.51
CA PRO A 53 6.55 2.26 9.12
C PRO A 53 6.10 3.40 8.20
N ALA A 54 6.40 3.33 6.89
CA ALA A 54 5.94 4.33 5.93
C ALA A 54 4.42 4.23 5.71
N MET A 55 3.91 3.02 5.47
CA MET A 55 2.48 2.75 5.30
C MET A 55 1.66 3.19 6.52
N LEU A 56 2.19 2.97 7.74
CA LEU A 56 1.50 3.34 8.97
C LEU A 56 1.35 4.86 9.12
N ARG A 57 2.27 5.67 8.59
CA ARG A 57 2.24 7.14 8.71
C ARG A 57 1.62 7.86 7.51
N GLN A 58 1.19 7.13 6.48
CA GLN A 58 0.68 7.73 5.26
C GLN A 58 -0.72 8.33 5.47
N PRO A 59 -0.90 9.66 5.42
CA PRO A 59 -2.22 10.31 5.58
C PRO A 59 -3.26 9.88 4.53
N ASP A 60 -2.84 9.57 3.30
CA ASP A 60 -3.79 9.17 2.25
C ASP A 60 -4.56 7.89 2.60
N LEU A 61 -4.01 7.06 3.48
CA LEU A 61 -4.64 5.82 3.94
C LEU A 61 -5.58 6.02 5.13
N ASP A 62 -5.68 7.23 5.71
CA ASP A 62 -6.55 7.53 6.85
C ASP A 62 -8.01 7.07 6.63
N PRO A 63 -8.63 7.25 5.44
CA PRO A 63 -10.02 6.84 5.20
C PRO A 63 -10.28 5.32 5.26
N VAL A 64 -9.24 4.49 5.22
CA VAL A 64 -9.32 3.02 5.22
C VAL A 64 -8.73 2.37 6.48
N ARG A 65 -8.21 3.14 7.45
CA ARG A 65 -7.50 2.59 8.63
C ARG A 65 -8.36 1.67 9.50
N ASP A 66 -9.63 1.99 9.63
CA ASP A 66 -10.57 1.22 10.46
C ASP A 66 -11.17 0.01 9.70
N ASP A 67 -10.83 -0.16 8.43
CA ASP A 67 -11.29 -1.29 7.63
C ASP A 67 -10.59 -2.59 8.09
N PRO A 68 -11.35 -3.65 8.45
CA PRO A 68 -10.76 -4.91 8.92
C PRO A 68 -9.84 -5.59 7.90
N GLU A 69 -10.08 -5.43 6.59
CA GLU A 69 -9.20 -5.97 5.56
C GLU A 69 -7.91 -5.17 5.47
N PHE A 70 -7.99 -3.84 5.57
CA PHE A 70 -6.81 -2.98 5.65
C PHE A 70 -5.92 -3.36 6.85
N GLN A 71 -6.51 -3.58 8.03
CA GLN A 71 -5.77 -4.00 9.21
C GLN A 71 -5.06 -5.35 9.02
N LYS A 72 -5.71 -6.31 8.36
CA LYS A 72 -5.07 -7.60 7.98
C LYS A 72 -3.87 -7.39 7.05
N LEU A 73 -3.99 -6.49 6.07
CA LEU A 73 -2.88 -6.13 5.18
C LEU A 73 -1.71 -5.49 5.95
N MET A 74 -2.01 -4.60 6.88
CA MET A 74 -0.99 -3.94 7.70
C MET A 74 -0.25 -4.92 8.61
N GLU A 75 -0.95 -5.90 9.20
CA GLU A 75 -0.30 -6.97 9.96
C GLU A 75 0.58 -7.87 9.08
N LYS A 76 0.16 -8.15 7.84
CA LYS A 76 0.98 -8.88 6.85
C LYS A 76 2.25 -8.09 6.50
N ALA A 77 2.12 -6.79 6.21
CA ALA A 77 3.26 -5.91 5.93
C ALA A 77 4.23 -5.83 7.12
N LYS A 78 3.69 -5.68 8.35
CA LYS A 78 4.48 -5.67 9.59
C LYS A 78 5.30 -6.94 9.77
N LYS A 79 4.68 -8.11 9.59
CA LYS A 79 5.38 -9.41 9.69
C LYS A 79 6.52 -9.50 8.67
N LYS A 80 6.27 -9.14 7.41
CA LYS A 80 7.32 -9.12 6.37
C LYS A 80 8.45 -8.14 6.70
N HIS A 81 8.11 -6.93 7.13
CA HIS A 81 9.06 -5.91 7.55
C HIS A 81 9.97 -6.38 8.68
N LEU A 82 9.40 -6.92 9.76
CA LEU A 82 10.16 -7.40 10.91
C LEU A 82 11.04 -8.60 10.55
N ALA A 83 10.52 -9.53 9.73
CA ALA A 83 11.31 -10.67 9.25
C ALA A 83 12.52 -10.21 8.42
N PHE A 84 12.31 -9.23 7.52
CA PHE A 84 13.40 -8.62 6.75
C PHE A 84 14.42 -7.91 7.65
N LYS A 85 13.95 -7.06 8.58
CA LYS A 85 14.81 -6.37 9.54
C LYS A 85 15.65 -7.37 10.34
N LYS A 86 15.03 -8.42 10.90
CA LYS A 86 15.72 -9.46 11.67
C LYS A 86 16.80 -10.18 10.85
N LYS A 87 16.52 -10.46 9.57
CA LYS A 87 17.43 -11.22 8.70
C LYS A 87 18.64 -10.38 8.26
N PHE A 88 18.44 -9.12 7.92
CA PHE A 88 19.47 -8.30 7.26
C PHE A 88 20.08 -7.24 8.17
N PHE A 89 19.46 -6.92 9.32
CA PHE A 89 19.94 -5.95 10.30
C PHE A 89 19.86 -6.49 11.73
N PRO A 90 20.50 -7.64 12.05
CA PRO A 90 20.54 -8.15 13.41
C PRO A 90 21.35 -7.18 14.31
N GLY A 91 20.72 -6.60 15.34
CA GLY A 91 21.39 -5.69 16.29
C GLY A 91 20.84 -4.26 16.36
N ASN A 92 19.83 -3.92 15.54
CA ASN A 92 19.03 -2.67 15.60
C ASN A 92 17.66 -2.85 16.24
#